data_AF-A0A2N2M9D9-F1
#
_entry.id   AF-A0A2N2M9D9-F1
#
_cell.length_a   1.000
_cell.length_b   1.000
_cell.length_c   1.000
_cell.angle_alpha   90.00
_cell.angle_beta   90.00
_cell.angle_gamma   90.00
#
_symmetry.space_group_name_H-M   'P 1'
#
loop_
_entity.id
_entity.type
_entity.pdbx_description
1 polymer ?
#
loop_
_entity_poly.entity_id
_entity_poly.type
_entity_poly.pdbx_seq_one_letter_code
_entity_poly.pdbx_strand_id
1 'polypeptide(L)'
;MRYQTMVRFLIWRFLMKNKHFIQLLLLAALLVSALAPTGQALAASSCGTGYTVVKGDTLLKIAARCDTTVSALRRANPEIGNGNLIYPGQYLYLPGALILGSGGYDTYIIARGDTLRALATRFSTSVDVLLSLNSDITDANRIYEGQRLVVPAAGNSNPPPAPVPTGKSYIVQKGDTLKKIAIWTGTTLDAILAVNPQITNANLIYVGQVINLPDSVTSYTVQSGDTLKKIAVRFGTTLDSILALNPGISNPDKIYVGQVVRVY
;
A
#
# COMPACT_ATOMS: atom_id res chain seq x y z
N MET A 1 -26.85 24.69 -60.85
CA MET A 1 -26.40 25.53 -59.71
C MET A 1 -27.52 26.24 -58.92
N ARG A 2 -28.83 26.02 -59.15
CA ARG A 2 -29.91 26.71 -58.39
C ARG A 2 -30.60 25.89 -57.29
N TYR A 3 -30.34 24.59 -57.19
CA TYR A 3 -31.00 23.71 -56.19
C TYR A 3 -30.30 23.66 -54.82
N GLN A 4 -28.97 23.74 -54.76
CA GLN A 4 -28.25 23.69 -53.47
C GLN A 4 -28.45 24.93 -52.60
N THR A 5 -28.67 26.10 -53.20
CA THR A 5 -28.90 27.36 -52.48
C THR A 5 -30.28 27.39 -51.82
N MET A 6 -31.30 26.79 -52.46
CA MET A 6 -32.67 26.78 -51.96
C MET A 6 -32.85 25.83 -50.76
N VAL A 7 -32.15 24.68 -50.77
CA VAL A 7 -32.15 23.73 -49.64
C VAL A 7 -31.46 24.34 -48.41
N ARG A 8 -30.34 25.05 -48.59
CA ARG A 8 -29.66 25.77 -47.50
C ARG A 8 -30.54 26.89 -46.91
N PHE A 9 -31.27 27.62 -47.76
CA PHE A 9 -32.16 28.68 -47.31
C PHE A 9 -33.38 28.15 -46.55
N LEU A 10 -33.95 27.02 -46.98
CA LEU A 10 -35.08 26.37 -46.30
C LEU A 10 -34.69 25.75 -44.95
N ILE A 11 -33.51 25.12 -44.84
CA ILE A 11 -32.97 24.62 -43.55
C ILE A 11 -32.70 25.79 -42.60
N TRP A 12 -32.13 26.88 -43.10
CA TRP A 12 -31.89 28.09 -42.29
C TRP A 12 -33.20 28.74 -41.80
N ARG A 13 -34.24 28.78 -42.63
CA ARG A 13 -35.57 29.30 -42.25
C ARG A 13 -36.30 28.42 -41.25
N PHE A 14 -36.05 27.10 -41.27
CA PHE A 14 -36.59 26.17 -40.27
C PHE A 14 -35.86 26.31 -38.92
N LEU A 15 -34.53 26.49 -38.94
CA LEU A 15 -33.72 26.70 -37.74
C LEU A 15 -34.03 28.02 -37.01
N MET A 16 -34.44 29.08 -37.72
CA MET A 16 -34.63 30.42 -37.14
C MET A 16 -36.06 30.71 -36.62
N LYS A 17 -37.02 29.80 -36.81
CA LYS A 17 -38.44 30.02 -36.43
C LYS A 17 -38.81 29.57 -35.02
N ASN A 18 -38.01 28.71 -34.37
CA ASN A 18 -38.24 28.29 -32.99
C ASN A 18 -37.20 28.92 -32.06
N LYS A 19 -37.26 30.25 -31.89
CA LYS A 19 -36.37 30.99 -30.97
C LYS A 19 -36.44 30.51 -29.50
N HIS A 20 -37.47 29.73 -29.14
CA HIS A 20 -37.58 29.07 -27.84
C HIS A 20 -36.89 27.69 -27.75
N PHE A 21 -36.51 27.07 -28.88
CA PHE A 21 -35.81 25.78 -28.89
C PHE A 21 -34.29 25.95 -28.72
N ILE A 22 -33.74 27.10 -29.12
CA ILE A 22 -32.32 27.45 -28.91
C ILE A 22 -32.09 27.94 -27.47
N GLN A 23 -33.11 28.49 -26.81
CA GLN A 23 -33.05 28.82 -25.37
C GLN A 23 -33.13 27.58 -24.46
N LEU A 24 -33.63 26.44 -24.95
CA LEU A 24 -33.63 25.16 -24.23
C LEU A 24 -32.36 24.32 -24.45
N LEU A 25 -31.53 24.67 -25.44
CA LEU A 25 -30.17 24.09 -25.60
C LEU A 25 -29.07 24.94 -24.94
N LEU A 26 -29.40 26.13 -24.43
CA LEU A 26 -28.54 26.95 -23.57
C LEU A 26 -28.91 26.85 -22.08
N LEU A 27 -29.84 25.98 -21.71
CA LEU A 27 -30.20 25.64 -20.32
C LEU A 27 -29.98 24.16 -19.97
N ALA A 28 -29.21 23.44 -20.79
CA ALA A 28 -28.68 22.10 -20.51
C ALA A 28 -27.13 22.07 -20.52
N ALA A 29 -26.49 23.23 -20.34
CA ALA A 29 -25.05 23.38 -20.13
C ALA A 29 -24.71 23.80 -18.69
N LEU A 30 -25.67 23.64 -17.76
CA LEU A 30 -25.57 24.17 -16.41
C LEU A 30 -26.26 23.26 -15.39
N LEU A 31 -25.93 21.95 -15.34
CA LEU A 31 -26.03 21.15 -14.10
C LEU A 31 -25.49 19.70 -14.21
N VAL A 32 -24.23 19.47 -14.59
CA VAL A 32 -23.51 18.24 -14.15
C VAL A 32 -22.04 18.57 -13.89
N SER A 33 -21.79 19.37 -12.86
CA SER A 33 -20.46 19.52 -12.25
C SER A 33 -20.56 19.64 -10.73
N ALA A 34 -21.47 18.89 -10.12
CA ALA A 34 -21.72 18.95 -8.68
C ALA A 34 -21.34 17.67 -7.91
N LEU A 35 -20.55 16.78 -8.51
CA LEU A 35 -19.96 15.62 -7.83
C LEU A 35 -18.55 15.32 -8.41
N ALA A 36 -17.74 16.36 -8.62
CA ALA A 36 -16.31 16.13 -8.46
C ALA A 36 -16.11 15.99 -6.94
N PRO A 37 -15.54 14.89 -6.40
CA PRO A 37 -15.04 14.96 -5.06
C PRO A 37 -14.08 16.14 -5.06
N THR A 38 -14.35 17.14 -4.23
CA THR A 38 -13.33 18.12 -3.84
C THR A 38 -12.30 17.32 -3.06
N GLY A 39 -11.45 16.57 -3.78
CA GLY A 39 -10.16 16.19 -3.29
C GLY A 39 -9.52 17.51 -2.94
N GLN A 40 -9.41 17.78 -1.64
CA GLN A 40 -8.74 18.96 -1.14
C GLN A 40 -7.39 18.99 -1.84
N ALA A 41 -7.20 20.00 -2.69
CA ALA A 41 -5.90 20.30 -3.22
C ALA A 41 -5.05 20.63 -2.00
N LEU A 42 -4.17 19.70 -1.62
CA LEU A 42 -3.24 19.92 -0.54
C LEU A 42 -2.42 21.15 -0.91
N ALA A 43 -2.24 22.04 0.06
CA ALA A 43 -1.32 23.14 -0.05
C ALA A 43 0.10 22.56 -0.23
N ALA A 44 0.44 22.22 -1.47
CA ALA A 44 1.82 22.05 -1.86
C ALA A 44 2.52 23.38 -1.55
N SER A 45 3.76 23.28 -1.08
CA SER A 45 4.64 24.44 -0.98
C SER A 45 4.51 25.27 -2.27
N SER A 46 4.70 26.59 -2.23
CA SER A 46 4.63 27.42 -3.45
C SER A 46 5.63 26.98 -4.53
N CYS A 47 6.63 26.20 -4.13
CA CYS A 47 7.64 25.56 -4.97
C CYS A 47 7.27 24.13 -5.44
N GLY A 48 6.06 23.65 -5.16
CA GLY A 48 5.64 22.27 -5.42
C GLY A 48 6.21 21.27 -4.40
N THR A 49 6.65 20.11 -4.87
CA THR A 49 7.12 18.99 -4.04
C THR A 49 8.64 18.90 -3.89
N GLY A 50 9.39 19.79 -4.54
CA GLY A 50 10.85 19.75 -4.48
C GLY A 50 11.48 21.04 -4.98
N TYR A 51 12.75 21.23 -4.66
CA TYR A 51 13.50 22.42 -5.03
C TYR A 51 14.97 22.10 -5.29
N THR A 52 15.50 22.55 -6.43
CA THR A 52 16.93 22.45 -6.74
C THR A 52 17.65 23.70 -6.26
N VAL A 53 18.59 23.54 -5.33
CA VAL A 53 19.38 24.61 -4.72
C VAL A 53 20.17 25.37 -5.79
N VAL A 54 20.13 26.70 -5.76
CA VAL A 54 20.95 27.54 -6.64
C VAL A 54 22.02 28.30 -5.85
N LYS A 55 23.00 28.86 -6.56
CA LYS A 55 24.09 29.63 -5.94
C LYS A 55 23.52 30.81 -5.13
N GLY A 56 23.87 30.87 -3.84
CA GLY A 56 23.44 31.93 -2.93
C GLY A 56 22.19 31.61 -2.10
N ASP A 57 21.61 30.42 -2.28
CA ASP A 57 20.53 29.92 -1.46
C ASP A 57 21.01 29.56 -0.04
N THR A 58 20.08 29.69 0.89
CA THR A 58 20.18 29.13 2.25
C THR A 58 18.86 28.42 2.55
N LEU A 59 18.86 27.46 3.49
CA LEU A 59 17.62 26.81 3.92
C LEU A 59 16.55 27.83 4.36
N LEU A 60 16.95 28.94 5.00
CA LEU A 60 16.04 30.00 5.42
C LEU A 60 15.38 30.70 4.22
N LYS A 61 16.16 31.07 3.20
CA LYS A 61 15.64 31.71 1.98
C LYS A 61 14.72 30.77 1.22
N ILE A 62 15.09 29.49 1.10
CA ILE A 62 14.28 28.47 0.43
C ILE A 62 12.98 28.26 1.20
N ALA A 63 13.03 28.08 2.52
CA ALA A 63 11.84 27.91 3.36
C ALA A 63 10.86 29.07 3.20
N ALA A 64 11.34 30.31 3.31
CA ALA A 64 10.53 31.50 3.13
C ALA A 64 9.94 31.60 1.72
N ARG A 65 10.73 31.28 0.69
CA ARG A 65 10.28 31.29 -0.71
C ARG A 65 9.20 30.25 -0.96
N CYS A 66 9.37 29.05 -0.42
CA CYS A 66 8.53 27.90 -0.67
C CYS A 66 7.34 27.78 0.29
N ASP A 67 7.10 28.77 1.15
CA ASP A 67 6.05 28.74 2.18
C ASP A 67 6.13 27.49 3.08
N THR A 68 7.32 27.22 3.61
CA THR A 68 7.57 26.16 4.59
C THR A 68 8.55 26.65 5.67
N THR A 69 8.99 25.75 6.56
CA THR A 69 9.92 26.07 7.64
C THR A 69 11.26 25.37 7.44
N VAL A 70 12.34 25.97 7.97
CA VAL A 70 13.67 25.33 7.99
C VAL A 70 13.62 23.97 8.70
N SER A 71 12.83 23.86 9.77
CA SER A 71 12.62 22.61 10.50
C SER A 71 11.91 21.55 9.66
N ALA A 72 10.90 21.93 8.87
CA ALA A 72 10.22 21.02 7.95
C ALA A 72 11.16 20.57 6.82
N LEU A 73 11.93 21.50 6.23
CA LEU A 73 12.96 21.16 5.24
C LEU A 73 13.97 20.14 5.79
N ARG A 74 14.46 20.32 7.01
CA ARG A 74 15.41 19.39 7.63
C ARG A 74 14.79 18.02 7.93
N ARG A 75 13.53 17.97 8.38
CA ARG A 75 12.82 16.69 8.57
C ARG A 75 12.61 15.94 7.25
N ALA A 76 12.32 16.68 6.18
CA ALA A 76 12.11 16.10 4.85
C ALA A 76 13.41 15.54 4.25
N ASN A 77 14.54 16.19 4.56
CA ASN A 77 15.87 15.92 4.03
C ASN A 77 16.85 15.57 5.17
N PRO A 78 16.69 14.39 5.80
CA PRO A 78 17.46 14.00 6.98
C PRO A 78 18.97 13.92 6.76
N GLU A 79 19.42 13.78 5.51
CA GLU A 79 20.83 13.79 5.12
C GLU A 79 21.54 15.14 5.39
N ILE A 80 20.78 16.23 5.51
CA ILE A 80 21.32 17.55 5.91
C ILE A 80 21.63 17.57 7.43
N GLY A 81 20.99 16.68 8.19
CA GLY A 81 21.15 16.53 9.62
C GLY A 81 20.82 17.80 10.39
N ASN A 82 21.67 18.12 11.38
CA ASN A 82 21.48 19.30 12.21
C ASN A 82 22.09 20.60 11.66
N GLY A 83 22.77 20.52 10.53
CA GLY A 83 23.38 21.66 9.87
C GLY A 83 22.42 22.46 8.99
N ASN A 84 22.96 23.49 8.36
CA ASN A 84 22.29 24.28 7.32
C ASN A 84 23.04 24.19 5.97
N LEU A 85 23.98 23.25 5.85
CA LEU A 85 24.85 23.15 4.69
C LEU A 85 24.08 22.51 3.53
N ILE A 86 24.03 23.25 2.42
CA ILE A 86 23.44 22.83 1.15
C ILE A 86 24.37 23.27 0.03
N TYR A 87 24.31 22.55 -1.10
CA TYR A 87 25.17 22.82 -2.25
C TYR A 87 24.34 23.21 -3.48
N PRO A 88 24.81 24.14 -4.33
CA PRO A 88 24.18 24.37 -5.63
C PRO A 88 24.03 23.08 -6.43
N GLY A 89 22.85 22.86 -7.00
CA GLY A 89 22.47 21.63 -7.70
C GLY A 89 21.88 20.54 -6.82
N GLN A 90 21.95 20.66 -5.48
CA GLN A 90 21.31 19.70 -4.58
C GLN A 90 19.78 19.76 -4.72
N TYR A 91 19.14 18.60 -4.83
CA TYR A 91 17.68 18.48 -4.82
C TYR A 91 17.17 18.32 -3.40
N LEU A 92 16.22 19.15 -2.99
CA LEU A 92 15.55 19.10 -1.70
C LEU A 92 14.11 18.66 -1.88
N TYR A 93 13.67 17.68 -1.09
CA TYR A 93 12.27 17.33 -0.94
C TYR A 93 11.56 18.39 -0.09
N LEU A 94 10.36 18.78 -0.52
CA LEU A 94 9.52 19.73 0.20
C LEU A 94 8.31 19.02 0.84
N PRO A 95 7.69 19.62 1.86
CA PRO A 95 6.40 19.14 2.36
C PRO A 95 5.39 18.97 1.23
N GLY A 96 4.71 17.82 1.23
CA GLY A 96 3.82 17.40 0.16
C GLY A 96 4.44 16.47 -0.88
N ALA A 97 5.76 16.24 -0.84
CA ALA A 97 6.40 15.31 -1.78
C ALA A 97 5.96 13.86 -1.57
N LEU A 98 5.77 13.15 -2.67
CA LEU A 98 5.63 11.70 -2.68
C LEU A 98 6.88 11.10 -3.32
N ILE A 99 7.62 10.33 -2.56
CA ILE A 99 8.82 9.63 -2.99
C ILE A 99 8.41 8.19 -3.25
N LEU A 100 8.46 7.78 -4.52
CA LEU A 100 8.09 6.44 -4.92
C LEU A 100 9.08 5.43 -4.36
N GLY A 101 8.56 4.44 -3.64
CA GLY A 101 9.37 3.36 -3.11
C GLY A 101 9.25 2.10 -3.97
N SER A 102 9.71 0.99 -3.41
CA SER A 102 9.58 -0.35 -3.98
C SER A 102 8.85 -1.26 -2.98
N GLY A 103 8.37 -2.41 -3.44
CA GLY A 103 7.68 -3.37 -2.55
C GLY A 103 6.27 -2.94 -2.11
N GLY A 104 5.64 -2.00 -2.83
CA GLY A 104 4.26 -1.60 -2.59
C GLY A 104 4.07 -0.45 -1.59
N TYR A 105 5.15 0.19 -1.17
CA TYR A 105 5.12 1.34 -0.26
C TYR A 105 5.82 2.54 -0.87
N ASP A 106 5.30 3.73 -0.58
CA ASP A 106 5.89 5.02 -0.90
C ASP A 106 6.22 5.78 0.39
N THR A 107 7.02 6.85 0.29
CA THR A 107 7.21 7.79 1.40
C THR A 107 6.58 9.13 1.06
N TYR A 108 5.60 9.53 1.84
CA TYR A 108 4.99 10.84 1.76
C TYR A 108 5.63 11.80 2.77
N ILE A 109 5.97 13.02 2.34
CA ILE A 109 6.48 14.08 3.22
C ILE A 109 5.28 14.90 3.69
N ILE A 110 4.98 14.85 4.98
CA ILE A 110 3.80 15.49 5.58
C ILE A 110 3.80 16.99 5.29
N ALA A 111 2.72 17.48 4.69
CA ALA A 111 2.45 18.89 4.41
C ALA A 111 1.79 19.59 5.60
N ARG A 112 1.84 20.92 5.59
CA ARG A 112 1.16 21.73 6.59
C ARG A 112 -0.35 21.53 6.49
N GLY A 113 -0.98 21.21 7.62
CA GLY A 113 -2.43 20.98 7.70
C GLY A 113 -2.85 19.52 7.50
N ASP A 114 -1.91 18.61 7.20
CA ASP A 114 -2.20 17.20 7.14
C ASP A 114 -2.67 16.63 8.47
N THR A 115 -3.51 15.61 8.36
CA THR A 115 -3.86 14.71 9.47
C THR A 115 -3.73 13.28 8.99
N LEU A 116 -3.40 12.34 9.88
CA LEU A 116 -3.33 10.92 9.50
C LEU A 116 -4.66 10.42 8.91
N ARG A 117 -5.80 10.96 9.35
CA ARG A 117 -7.11 10.62 8.78
C ARG A 117 -7.25 11.06 7.32
N ALA A 118 -6.89 12.31 7.01
CA ALA A 118 -6.96 12.79 5.62
C ALA A 118 -5.96 12.04 4.72
N LEU A 119 -4.78 11.76 5.24
CA LEU A 119 -3.77 10.98 4.52
C LEU A 119 -4.20 9.52 4.32
N ALA A 120 -4.81 8.89 5.31
CA ALA A 120 -5.37 7.54 5.17
C ALA A 120 -6.39 7.48 4.04
N THR A 121 -7.34 8.43 4.00
CA THR A 121 -8.29 8.55 2.89
C THR A 121 -7.58 8.76 1.56
N ARG A 122 -6.59 9.65 1.50
CA ARG A 122 -5.84 9.96 0.27
C ARG A 122 -5.12 8.74 -0.30
N PHE A 123 -4.47 7.96 0.57
CA PHE A 123 -3.74 6.75 0.19
C PHE A 123 -4.62 5.50 0.21
N SER A 124 -5.94 5.66 0.27
CA SER A 124 -6.92 4.55 0.25
C SER A 124 -6.61 3.47 1.29
N THR A 125 -6.26 3.89 2.51
CA THR A 125 -5.89 3.04 3.64
C THR A 125 -6.56 3.50 4.93
N SER A 126 -6.15 2.98 6.09
CA SER A 126 -6.67 3.39 7.41
C SER A 126 -5.59 4.06 8.27
N VAL A 127 -6.02 4.83 9.27
CA VAL A 127 -5.10 5.43 10.26
C VAL A 127 -4.33 4.34 11.01
N ASP A 128 -4.99 3.23 11.35
CA ASP A 128 -4.37 2.10 12.04
C ASP A 128 -3.24 1.49 11.17
N VAL A 129 -3.45 1.37 9.85
CA VAL A 129 -2.40 0.91 8.92
C VAL A 129 -1.25 1.93 8.85
N LEU A 130 -1.55 3.22 8.73
CA LEU A 130 -0.50 4.25 8.71
C LEU A 130 0.35 4.23 9.99
N LEU A 131 -0.27 4.12 11.17
CA LEU A 131 0.48 4.02 12.43
C LEU A 131 1.30 2.73 12.51
N SER A 132 0.78 1.62 11.97
CA SER A 132 1.53 0.35 11.94
C SER A 132 2.78 0.41 11.06
N LEU A 133 2.76 1.21 9.99
CA LEU A 133 3.90 1.43 9.10
C LEU A 133 4.91 2.45 9.66
N ASN A 134 4.51 3.26 10.64
CA ASN A 134 5.27 4.39 11.17
C ASN A 134 5.31 4.32 12.70
N SER A 135 6.01 3.31 13.23
CA SER A 135 6.06 3.01 14.67
C SER A 135 6.66 4.11 15.53
N ASP A 136 7.36 5.07 14.92
CA ASP A 136 7.87 6.29 15.56
C ASP A 136 6.73 7.28 15.92
N ILE A 137 5.56 7.16 15.28
CA ILE A 137 4.38 7.97 15.57
C ILE A 137 3.58 7.32 16.72
N THR A 138 3.87 7.77 17.94
CA THR A 138 3.22 7.28 19.16
C THR A 138 1.87 7.95 19.46
N ASP A 139 1.62 9.14 18.89
CA ASP A 139 0.36 9.86 19.00
C ASP A 139 -0.14 10.25 17.60
N ALA A 140 -1.29 9.70 17.20
CA ALA A 140 -1.91 9.90 15.90
C ALA A 140 -2.25 11.37 15.60
N ASN A 141 -2.36 12.21 16.62
CA ASN A 141 -2.63 13.65 16.49
C ASN A 141 -1.35 14.49 16.47
N ARG A 142 -0.17 13.88 16.61
CA ARG A 142 1.13 14.56 16.63
C ARG A 142 1.99 14.11 15.44
N ILE A 143 1.61 14.57 14.26
CA ILE A 143 2.47 14.53 13.07
C ILE A 143 2.98 15.93 12.76
N TYR A 144 4.17 16.02 12.18
CA TYR A 144 4.85 17.29 11.96
C TYR A 144 5.07 17.55 10.47
N GLU A 145 4.90 18.79 10.04
CA GLU A 145 5.27 19.21 8.67
C GLU A 145 6.72 18.81 8.35
N GLY A 146 6.96 18.25 7.17
CA GLY A 146 8.25 17.73 6.74
C GLY A 146 8.59 16.33 7.26
N GLN A 147 7.80 15.75 8.17
CA GLN A 147 8.01 14.38 8.63
C GLN A 147 7.78 13.40 7.47
N ARG A 148 8.65 12.39 7.38
CA ARG A 148 8.52 11.30 6.42
C ARG A 148 7.51 10.29 6.95
N LEU A 149 6.48 10.00 6.18
CA LEU A 149 5.43 9.04 6.49
C LEU A 149 5.43 7.94 5.42
N VAL A 150 5.70 6.71 5.83
CA VAL A 150 5.55 5.53 4.97
C VAL A 150 4.07 5.29 4.73
N VAL A 151 3.69 5.16 3.47
CA VAL A 151 2.30 4.98 3.02
C VAL A 151 2.25 3.83 2.01
N PRO A 152 1.10 3.14 1.84
CA PRO A 152 0.91 2.24 0.71
C PRO A 152 1.02 3.00 -0.62
N ALA A 153 1.59 2.35 -1.65
CA ALA A 153 1.75 2.98 -2.96
C ALA A 153 0.40 3.23 -3.64
N ALA A 154 0.24 4.40 -4.28
CA ALA A 154 -1.01 4.79 -4.92
C ALA A 154 -1.33 3.86 -6.11
N GLY A 155 -2.50 3.21 -6.07
CA GLY A 155 -2.91 2.15 -7.01
C GLY A 155 -2.90 0.74 -6.41
N ASN A 156 -2.26 0.59 -5.26
CA ASN A 156 -2.34 -0.61 -4.42
C ASN A 156 -3.34 -0.33 -3.29
N SER A 157 -4.64 -0.30 -3.61
CA SER A 157 -5.70 -0.40 -2.59
C SER A 157 -5.72 -1.79 -1.92
N ASN A 158 -4.82 -2.67 -2.33
CA ASN A 158 -4.61 -3.99 -1.78
C ASN A 158 -3.10 -4.15 -1.52
N PRO A 159 -2.69 -4.79 -0.41
CA PRO A 159 -1.36 -5.37 -0.30
C PRO A 159 -1.05 -6.18 -1.57
N PRO A 160 0.23 -6.37 -1.95
CA PRO A 160 0.61 -7.11 -3.16
C PRO A 160 -0.27 -8.36 -3.35
N PRO A 161 -0.78 -8.64 -4.56
CA PRO A 161 -1.70 -9.76 -4.79
C PRO A 161 -1.14 -11.02 -4.15
N ALA A 162 -1.90 -11.56 -3.20
CA ALA A 162 -1.55 -12.82 -2.55
C ALA A 162 -1.31 -13.88 -3.63
N PRO A 163 -0.27 -14.72 -3.50
CA PRO A 163 -0.19 -15.96 -4.26
C PRO A 163 -1.53 -16.70 -4.14
N VAL A 164 -2.01 -17.26 -5.25
CA VAL A 164 -3.27 -18.00 -5.31
C VAL A 164 -3.31 -19.02 -4.16
N PRO A 165 -4.33 -19.01 -3.28
CA PRO A 165 -4.34 -19.85 -2.09
C PRO A 165 -4.32 -21.33 -2.46
N THR A 166 -3.28 -22.04 -2.06
CA THR A 166 -3.28 -23.51 -1.99
C THR A 166 -3.80 -23.91 -0.61
N GLY A 167 -5.09 -23.69 -0.33
CA GLY A 167 -5.71 -24.07 0.95
C GLY A 167 -6.70 -23.06 1.57
N LYS A 168 -7.00 -23.24 2.86
CA LYS A 168 -7.87 -22.34 3.65
C LYS A 168 -7.15 -21.01 3.92
N SER A 169 -7.92 -19.92 4.04
CA SER A 169 -7.37 -18.59 4.32
C SER A 169 -8.06 -17.91 5.50
N TYR A 170 -7.33 -17.01 6.15
CA TYR A 170 -7.80 -16.20 7.28
C TYR A 170 -7.51 -14.72 7.02
N ILE A 171 -8.47 -13.85 7.30
CA ILE A 171 -8.31 -12.39 7.19
C ILE A 171 -8.00 -11.84 8.57
N VAL A 172 -6.80 -11.27 8.73
CA VAL A 172 -6.31 -10.70 9.99
C VAL A 172 -7.27 -9.65 10.52
N GLN A 173 -7.66 -9.79 11.77
CA GLN A 173 -8.51 -8.88 12.52
C GLN A 173 -7.67 -8.02 13.47
N LYS A 174 -8.29 -6.97 14.02
CA LYS A 174 -7.64 -6.09 14.99
C LYS A 174 -7.23 -6.88 16.24
N GLY A 175 -5.94 -6.80 16.58
CA GLY A 175 -5.37 -7.43 17.77
C GLY A 175 -4.85 -8.87 17.54
N ASP A 176 -4.90 -9.36 16.31
CA ASP A 176 -4.33 -10.64 15.93
C ASP A 176 -2.81 -10.61 15.90
N THR A 177 -2.23 -11.79 16.14
CA THR A 177 -0.83 -12.10 15.87
C THR A 177 -0.78 -13.46 15.19
N LEU A 178 0.26 -13.75 14.41
CA LEU A 178 0.40 -15.08 13.80
C LEU A 178 0.39 -16.21 14.83
N LYS A 179 0.93 -15.95 16.03
CA LYS A 179 0.87 -16.91 17.16
C LYS A 179 -0.56 -17.15 17.65
N LYS A 180 -1.38 -16.09 17.80
CA LYS A 180 -2.79 -16.25 18.21
C LYS A 180 -3.61 -16.98 17.14
N ILE A 181 -3.38 -16.63 15.87
CA ILE A 181 -4.04 -17.29 14.73
C ILE A 181 -3.64 -18.77 14.70
N ALA A 182 -2.35 -19.10 14.89
CA ALA A 182 -1.87 -20.47 14.95
C ALA A 182 -2.58 -21.28 16.05
N ILE A 183 -2.64 -20.73 17.27
CA ILE A 183 -3.33 -21.37 18.39
C ILE A 183 -4.82 -21.57 18.09
N TRP A 184 -5.50 -20.53 17.60
CA TRP A 184 -6.94 -20.59 17.32
C TRP A 184 -7.29 -21.58 16.20
N THR A 185 -6.45 -21.69 15.18
CA THR A 185 -6.63 -22.61 14.04
C THR A 185 -6.07 -24.01 14.29
N GLY A 186 -5.41 -24.24 15.43
CA GLY A 186 -4.84 -25.54 15.77
C GLY A 186 -3.59 -25.90 14.95
N THR A 187 -2.78 -24.91 14.56
CA THR A 187 -1.52 -25.09 13.83
C THR A 187 -0.34 -24.41 14.56
N THR A 188 0.84 -24.38 13.96
CA THR A 188 2.03 -23.69 14.50
C THR A 188 2.37 -22.44 13.73
N LEU A 189 3.10 -21.52 14.38
CA LEU A 189 3.63 -20.32 13.72
C LEU A 189 4.49 -20.68 12.51
N ASP A 190 5.38 -21.66 12.66
CA ASP A 190 6.29 -22.08 11.59
C ASP A 190 5.53 -22.67 10.39
N ALA A 191 4.45 -23.41 10.63
CA ALA A 191 3.61 -23.96 9.58
C ALA A 191 2.87 -22.86 8.81
N ILE A 192 2.38 -21.83 9.51
CA ILE A 192 1.82 -20.65 8.85
C ILE A 192 2.90 -19.94 8.02
N LEU A 193 4.10 -19.71 8.57
CA LEU A 193 5.17 -19.04 7.84
C LEU A 193 5.63 -19.83 6.60
N ALA A 194 5.66 -21.16 6.68
CA ALA A 194 6.03 -22.03 5.56
C ALA A 194 5.12 -21.85 4.33
N VAL A 195 3.83 -21.63 4.53
CA VAL A 195 2.84 -21.40 3.45
C VAL A 195 2.58 -19.91 3.17
N ASN A 196 3.32 -19.02 3.85
CA ASN A 196 3.29 -17.57 3.63
C ASN A 196 4.72 -17.01 3.48
N PRO A 197 5.48 -17.43 2.44
CA PRO A 197 6.87 -17.01 2.24
C PRO A 197 7.04 -15.49 2.05
N GLN A 198 5.97 -14.76 1.75
CA GLN A 198 5.94 -13.30 1.71
C GLN A 198 6.07 -12.63 3.09
N ILE A 199 5.81 -13.37 4.17
CA ILE A 199 5.94 -12.86 5.54
C ILE A 199 7.38 -13.04 6.00
N THR A 200 8.18 -11.99 5.78
CA THR A 200 9.59 -11.96 6.21
C THR A 200 9.76 -11.63 7.69
N ASN A 201 8.73 -11.04 8.32
CA ASN A 201 8.70 -10.75 9.75
C ASN A 201 7.40 -11.27 10.38
N ALA A 202 7.52 -12.34 11.16
CA ALA A 202 6.38 -13.02 11.80
C ALA A 202 5.64 -12.18 12.86
N ASN A 203 6.26 -11.10 13.35
CA ASN A 203 5.65 -10.20 14.33
C ASN A 203 4.89 -9.05 13.67
N LEU A 204 4.93 -8.95 12.34
CA LEU A 204 4.36 -7.83 11.59
C LEU A 204 3.33 -8.33 10.59
N ILE A 205 2.08 -8.37 11.04
CA ILE A 205 0.90 -8.64 10.21
C ILE A 205 -0.10 -7.48 10.32
N TYR A 206 -0.89 -7.26 9.27
CA TYR A 206 -1.78 -6.12 9.15
C TYR A 206 -3.23 -6.55 9.14
N VAL A 207 -4.13 -5.76 9.76
CA VAL A 207 -5.58 -6.00 9.65
C VAL A 207 -6.00 -6.00 8.17
N GLY A 208 -6.83 -6.96 7.77
CA GLY A 208 -7.21 -7.18 6.38
C GLY A 208 -6.22 -7.99 5.57
N GLN A 209 -5.00 -8.25 6.08
CA GLN A 209 -4.06 -9.15 5.44
C GLN A 209 -4.64 -10.55 5.37
N VAL A 210 -4.54 -11.18 4.20
CA VAL A 210 -4.89 -12.59 4.02
C VAL A 210 -3.69 -13.44 4.42
N ILE A 211 -3.92 -14.36 5.36
CA ILE A 211 -2.96 -15.38 5.81
C ILE A 211 -3.43 -16.71 5.25
N ASN A 212 -2.57 -17.38 4.48
CA ASN A 212 -2.80 -18.76 4.09
C ASN A 212 -2.65 -19.64 5.34
N LEU A 213 -3.63 -20.48 5.61
CA LEU A 213 -3.54 -21.46 6.68
C LEU A 213 -3.04 -22.78 6.08
N PRO A 214 -2.10 -23.47 6.75
CA PRO A 214 -1.71 -24.80 6.32
C PRO A 214 -2.90 -25.75 6.43
N ASP A 215 -2.86 -26.83 5.65
CA ASP A 215 -3.83 -27.90 5.78
C ASP A 215 -3.74 -28.56 7.17
N SER A 216 -4.83 -29.21 7.59
CA SER A 216 -4.91 -29.79 8.94
C SER A 216 -3.94 -30.94 9.09
N VAL A 217 -3.27 -31.06 10.23
CA VAL A 217 -2.32 -32.15 10.47
C VAL A 217 -3.00 -33.51 10.27
N THR A 218 -2.54 -34.25 9.27
CA THR A 218 -3.00 -35.60 8.95
C THR A 218 -1.93 -36.62 9.36
N SER A 219 -2.35 -37.88 9.52
CA SER A 219 -1.42 -38.98 9.73
C SER A 219 -1.22 -39.74 8.42
N TYR A 220 0.04 -39.91 8.03
CA TYR A 220 0.46 -40.68 6.87
C TYR A 220 1.23 -41.92 7.30
N THR A 221 0.84 -43.08 6.79
CA THR A 221 1.58 -44.33 7.01
C THR A 221 2.62 -44.51 5.90
N VAL A 222 3.90 -44.56 6.29
CA VAL A 222 5.05 -44.69 5.38
C VAL A 222 4.90 -45.96 4.53
N GLN A 223 5.03 -45.80 3.21
CA GLN A 223 4.95 -46.86 2.22
C GLN A 223 6.36 -47.27 1.75
N SER A 224 6.45 -48.42 1.08
CA SER A 224 7.72 -48.89 0.50
C SER A 224 8.26 -47.88 -0.51
N GLY A 225 9.52 -47.46 -0.34
CA GLY A 225 10.19 -46.50 -1.22
C GLY A 225 9.99 -45.01 -0.88
N ASP A 226 9.27 -44.72 0.21
CA ASP A 226 9.12 -43.37 0.72
C ASP A 226 10.41 -42.83 1.35
N THR A 227 10.56 -41.51 1.25
CA THR A 227 11.48 -40.72 2.07
C THR A 227 10.72 -39.52 2.61
N LEU A 228 11.16 -38.93 3.72
CA LEU A 228 10.51 -37.73 4.25
C LEU A 228 10.47 -36.58 3.24
N LYS A 229 11.47 -36.45 2.37
CA LYS A 229 11.48 -35.46 1.27
C LYS A 229 10.37 -35.73 0.24
N LYS A 230 10.16 -36.99 -0.18
CA LYS A 230 9.08 -37.34 -1.12
C LYS A 230 7.70 -37.14 -0.50
N ILE A 231 7.56 -37.48 0.78
CA ILE A 231 6.34 -37.23 1.55
C ILE A 231 6.09 -35.71 1.61
N ALA A 232 7.10 -34.90 1.95
CA ALA A 232 6.98 -33.44 1.97
C ALA A 232 6.47 -32.89 0.63
N VAL A 233 7.04 -33.31 -0.50
CA VAL A 233 6.59 -32.90 -1.84
C VAL A 233 5.15 -33.34 -2.11
N ARG A 234 4.78 -34.59 -1.76
CA ARG A 234 3.42 -35.12 -1.95
C ARG A 234 2.37 -34.27 -1.22
N PHE A 235 2.69 -33.83 0.00
CA PHE A 235 1.79 -33.04 0.85
C PHE A 235 1.99 -31.53 0.70
N GLY A 236 2.80 -31.07 -0.27
CA GLY A 236 3.04 -29.64 -0.49
C GLY A 236 3.70 -28.94 0.71
N THR A 237 4.46 -29.66 1.53
CA THR A 237 5.13 -29.16 2.75
C THR A 237 6.66 -29.28 2.66
N THR A 238 7.36 -28.94 3.73
CA THR A 238 8.83 -29.02 3.81
C THR A 238 9.29 -30.16 4.73
N LEU A 239 10.50 -30.67 4.50
CA LEU A 239 11.12 -31.66 5.39
C LEU A 239 11.17 -31.16 6.84
N ASP A 240 11.55 -29.90 7.03
CA ASP A 240 11.64 -29.28 8.35
C ASP A 240 10.27 -29.23 9.05
N SER A 241 9.20 -28.94 8.30
CA SER A 241 7.82 -28.96 8.84
C SER A 241 7.40 -30.36 9.29
N ILE A 242 7.76 -31.40 8.53
CA ILE A 242 7.50 -32.79 8.92
C ILE A 242 8.30 -33.14 10.18
N LEU A 243 9.57 -32.78 10.27
CA LEU A 243 10.39 -33.08 11.45
C LEU A 243 9.88 -32.35 12.70
N ALA A 244 9.45 -31.10 12.56
CA ALA A 244 8.85 -30.33 13.66
C ALA A 244 7.57 -30.99 14.21
N LEU A 245 6.77 -31.64 13.36
CA LEU A 245 5.58 -32.38 13.76
C LEU A 245 5.88 -33.77 14.35
N ASN A 246 7.08 -34.31 14.12
CA ASN A 246 7.46 -35.66 14.52
C ASN A 246 8.76 -35.64 15.32
N PRO A 247 8.76 -35.07 16.55
CA PRO A 247 9.96 -34.92 17.36
C PRO A 247 10.63 -36.26 17.73
N GLY A 248 9.91 -37.38 17.60
CA GLY A 248 10.46 -38.73 17.77
C GLY A 248 11.32 -39.23 16.60
N ILE A 249 11.38 -38.52 15.47
CA ILE A 249 12.22 -38.90 14.33
C ILE A 249 13.58 -38.22 14.47
N SER A 250 14.54 -38.94 15.06
CA SER A 250 15.89 -38.41 15.30
C SER A 250 16.78 -38.44 14.06
N ASN A 251 16.52 -39.34 13.10
CA ASN A 251 17.25 -39.40 11.83
C ASN A 251 16.27 -39.31 10.66
N PRO A 252 16.23 -38.19 9.92
CA PRO A 252 15.31 -37.97 8.80
C PRO A 252 15.44 -38.96 7.64
N ASP A 253 16.61 -39.59 7.50
CA ASP A 253 16.89 -40.57 6.44
C ASP A 253 16.51 -42.01 6.85
N LYS A 254 16.04 -42.21 8.09
CA LYS A 254 15.65 -43.52 8.63
C LYS A 254 14.19 -43.52 9.05
N ILE A 255 13.31 -43.77 8.09
CA ILE A 255 11.89 -44.08 8.31
C ILE A 255 11.60 -45.51 7.87
N TYR A 256 10.61 -46.14 8.50
CA TYR A 256 10.26 -47.55 8.25
C TYR A 256 8.88 -47.67 7.62
N VAL A 257 8.70 -48.64 6.74
CA VAL A 257 7.37 -48.97 6.19
C VAL A 257 6.42 -49.30 7.34
N GLY A 258 5.21 -48.72 7.32
CA GLY A 258 4.22 -48.84 8.39
C GLY A 258 4.38 -47.80 9.51
N GLN A 259 5.48 -47.04 9.55
CA GLN A 259 5.63 -45.95 10.50
C GLN A 259 4.60 -44.85 10.22
N VAL A 260 3.96 -44.32 11.27
CA VAL A 260 3.04 -43.19 11.15
C VAL A 260 3.82 -41.89 11.29
N VAL A 261 3.65 -40.99 10.32
CA VAL A 261 4.26 -39.66 10.26
C VAL A 261 3.15 -38.62 10.20
N ARG A 262 3.24 -37.60 11.03
CA ARG A 262 2.34 -36.44 11.02
C ARG A 262 2.78 -35.44 9.94
N VAL A 263 1.86 -34.99 9.11
CA VAL A 263 2.12 -34.02 8.03
C VAL A 263 1.03 -32.96 8.02
N TYR A 264 1.36 -31.72 7.62
CA TYR A 264 0.34 -30.71 7.30
C TYR A 264 -0.31 -31.03 5.96
#